data_AF-A0A453BNN9-F1
#
_entry.id   AF-A0A453BNN9-F1
#
_cell.length_a   1.000
_cell.length_b   1.000
_cell.length_c   1.000
_cell.angle_alpha   90.00
_cell.angle_beta   90.00
_cell.angle_gamma   90.00
#
_symmetry.space_group_name_H-M   'P 1'
#
loop_
_entity.id
_entity.type
_entity.pdbx_description
1 polymer ?
#
loop_
_entity_poly.entity_id
_entity_poly.type
_entity_poly.pdbx_seq_one_letter_code
_entity_poly.pdbx_strand_id
1 'polypeptide(L)'
;HSSPMATTTLPRSHIRLHLPLHTANPSYPRCCRLLPSSAISSRLQNPATTTATHYPILPPAPSPSLLVAEEASLAPRRTHRFPGSVAPPCIQDSREDLDVPADDDVLRRALEVRRAVATEALVAALSGGKAGGLTYVNNLTSRMGAFVDRIVVGAAAMRRDRSELAHQSFNARARTYIQESGVVELVKWFKHNSLTYPQIAKVVCSCSGDLEKVRRMLKWLRSIYVKGVFLGRVLAKGESLMSRSFEELEEITGYLECCGVRRDWIGHVVSRCPQLLNLSLDELETRVRFYTDMGMNENDFGTMVYDYPKVLGFFSLEEMNSKVQYLKEFGLSTEELGKMLAYKPQLMACSIEERWKPLVKYLYHLNISRDGMKRMLVVQPTIFCLDLETVIAPKVRFLQDIGVRNDAVGNVLVKFPPVLTYSLYRKLRPVVIFLRTKAGVTEDDIGKVIALDPQLMGCSIAHKLEASVKYFRSLGIYHLVLGQMVADFPTLLRYNVDVLRPKYQYLRRVMVRPLKDLIEFPRFFSYSLEHRIEPRHKVLVANRINMKLRYMLPGSDEEFAQRVQEAVERRARFEAGEATPETSGAPETPSGNGNGVAAAAACQEMEAD
;
A
#
# COMPACT_ATOMS: atom_id res chain seq x y z
N HIS A 1 42.73 -39.83 15.12
CA HIS A 1 42.58 -39.06 13.87
C HIS A 1 41.13 -39.05 13.46
N SER A 2 40.59 -37.85 13.48
CA SER A 2 39.19 -37.44 13.43
C SER A 2 38.77 -37.01 12.02
N SER A 3 37.61 -37.51 11.57
CA SER A 3 36.45 -36.73 11.10
C SER A 3 35.73 -37.34 9.87
N PRO A 4 34.39 -37.24 9.79
CA PRO A 4 33.57 -37.96 8.83
C PRO A 4 32.97 -37.08 7.71
N MET A 5 32.27 -37.77 6.81
CA MET A 5 31.55 -37.33 5.60
C MET A 5 30.80 -36.00 5.68
N ALA A 6 30.97 -35.18 4.63
CA ALA A 6 30.18 -33.99 4.35
C ALA A 6 29.14 -34.28 3.24
N THR A 7 27.87 -34.22 3.63
CA THR A 7 26.69 -34.08 2.77
C THR A 7 26.60 -32.65 2.25
N THR A 8 26.69 -32.45 0.93
CA THR A 8 26.50 -31.13 0.31
C THR A 8 25.03 -30.93 -0.08
N THR A 9 24.30 -30.27 0.81
CA THR A 9 22.96 -29.71 0.54
C THR A 9 23.03 -28.55 -0.45
N LEU A 10 22.25 -28.64 -1.52
CA LEU A 10 21.98 -27.55 -2.48
C LEU A 10 21.26 -26.37 -1.79
N PRO A 11 21.65 -25.11 -2.03
CA PRO A 11 20.94 -23.97 -1.47
C PRO A 11 19.65 -23.70 -2.25
N ARG A 12 18.52 -23.68 -1.52
CA ARG A 12 17.24 -23.10 -1.98
C ARG A 12 17.43 -21.60 -2.18
N SER A 13 17.64 -21.16 -3.42
CA SER A 13 17.62 -19.75 -3.78
C SER A 13 16.18 -19.21 -3.68
N HIS A 14 15.84 -18.65 -2.53
CA HIS A 14 14.73 -17.71 -2.42
C HIS A 14 15.07 -16.46 -3.25
N ILE A 15 14.52 -16.35 -4.46
CA ILE A 15 14.55 -15.11 -5.22
C ILE A 15 13.59 -14.14 -4.52
N ARG A 16 14.10 -13.43 -3.51
CA ARG A 16 13.53 -12.16 -3.04
C ARG A 16 13.71 -11.16 -4.18
N LEU A 17 12.62 -10.83 -4.87
CA LEU A 17 12.55 -9.61 -5.68
C LEU A 17 12.62 -8.42 -4.71
N HIS A 18 13.83 -7.95 -4.43
CA HIS A 18 14.05 -6.62 -3.87
C HIS A 18 13.53 -5.60 -4.89
N LEU A 19 12.30 -5.11 -4.69
CA LEU A 19 11.89 -3.83 -5.25
C LEU A 19 12.71 -2.75 -4.53
N PRO A 20 13.51 -1.93 -5.23
CA PRO A 20 14.04 -0.73 -4.63
C PRO A 20 12.87 0.24 -4.39
N LEU A 21 12.63 0.58 -3.13
CA LEU A 21 11.81 1.73 -2.74
C LEU A 21 12.54 3.01 -3.16
N HIS A 22 12.44 3.36 -4.45
CA HIS A 22 12.74 4.71 -4.90
C HIS A 22 11.60 5.62 -4.45
N THR A 23 11.85 6.41 -3.40
CA THR A 23 11.11 7.63 -3.11
C THR A 23 11.40 8.65 -4.20
N ALA A 24 10.58 8.66 -5.25
CA ALA A 24 10.54 9.76 -6.20
C ALA A 24 9.40 10.72 -5.78
N ASN A 25 9.79 11.92 -5.36
CA ASN A 25 8.90 13.08 -5.22
C ASN A 25 8.12 13.30 -6.53
N PRO A 26 6.77 13.39 -6.52
CA PRO A 26 6.06 14.06 -7.58
C PRO A 26 6.02 15.56 -7.26
N SER A 27 6.93 16.32 -7.85
CA SER A 27 6.75 17.74 -8.09
C SER A 27 5.57 17.92 -9.04
N TYR A 28 4.49 18.53 -8.55
CA TYR A 28 3.37 18.94 -9.40
C TYR A 28 3.83 20.00 -10.41
N PRO A 29 3.47 19.88 -11.69
CA PRO A 29 3.69 20.94 -12.66
C PRO A 29 2.71 22.09 -12.39
N ARG A 30 3.26 23.30 -12.27
CA ARG A 30 2.49 24.55 -12.30
C ARG A 30 1.82 24.67 -13.67
N CYS A 31 0.49 24.61 -13.70
CA CYS A 31 -0.26 25.07 -14.85
C CYS A 31 -0.25 26.60 -14.88
N CYS A 32 0.50 27.14 -15.84
CA CYS A 32 0.40 28.50 -16.32
C CYS A 32 -1.04 28.77 -16.82
N ARG A 33 -1.74 29.71 -16.18
CA ARG A 33 -2.79 30.46 -16.88
C ARG A 33 -2.18 31.77 -17.35
N LEU A 34 -2.09 31.87 -18.66
CA LEU A 34 -1.84 33.09 -19.41
C LEU A 34 -2.94 34.10 -19.05
N LEU A 35 -2.53 35.25 -18.50
CA LEU A 35 -3.30 36.50 -18.58
C LEU A 35 -2.54 37.40 -19.56
N PRO A 36 -3.24 38.09 -20.49
CA PRO A 36 -2.60 38.94 -21.46
C PRO A 36 -2.08 40.23 -20.82
N SER A 37 -0.91 40.63 -21.32
CA SER A 37 -0.18 41.85 -21.05
C SER A 37 -0.91 43.08 -21.63
N SER A 38 -1.02 44.14 -20.83
CA SER A 38 -0.79 45.50 -21.33
C SER A 38 -0.21 46.38 -20.22
N ALA A 39 0.97 46.92 -20.51
CA ALA A 39 1.69 48.01 -19.86
C ALA A 39 0.77 49.17 -19.42
N ILE A 40 1.10 49.93 -18.37
CA ILE A 40 2.00 51.10 -18.51
C ILE A 40 2.80 51.34 -17.22
N SER A 41 4.06 51.68 -17.46
CA SER A 41 5.12 52.06 -16.54
C SER A 41 5.04 53.55 -16.21
N SER A 42 5.26 53.94 -14.95
CA SER A 42 6.06 55.13 -14.61
C SER A 42 6.49 55.17 -13.14
N ARG A 43 7.74 54.75 -12.93
CA ARG A 43 8.78 55.41 -12.13
C ARG A 43 8.44 56.83 -11.63
N LEU A 44 8.59 57.13 -10.33
CA LEU A 44 9.80 57.63 -9.64
C LEU A 44 9.43 58.44 -8.36
N GLN A 45 10.35 58.36 -7.40
CA GLN A 45 10.74 59.37 -6.40
C GLN A 45 9.90 59.59 -5.13
N ASN A 46 10.55 59.27 -4.00
CA ASN A 46 10.36 59.88 -2.68
C ASN A 46 10.44 61.42 -2.75
N PRO A 47 9.83 62.11 -1.77
CA PRO A 47 10.67 62.71 -0.72
C PRO A 47 10.07 62.65 0.70
N ALA A 48 10.95 62.67 1.71
CA ALA A 48 10.66 63.10 3.09
C ALA A 48 10.29 64.60 3.07
N THR A 49 9.44 65.17 3.93
CA THR A 49 9.49 65.42 5.40
C THR A 49 8.16 66.20 5.67
N THR A 50 7.40 66.14 6.76
CA THR A 50 7.62 66.80 8.07
C THR A 50 6.33 66.67 8.92
N THR A 51 6.50 66.34 10.22
CA THR A 51 5.71 66.70 11.42
C THR A 51 4.17 66.81 11.40
N ALA A 52 3.52 65.98 12.22
CA ALA A 52 2.42 66.40 13.10
C ALA A 52 2.38 65.53 14.38
N THR A 53 2.59 66.17 15.51
CA THR A 53 2.44 65.66 16.88
C THR A 53 0.98 65.34 17.21
N HIS A 54 0.68 64.15 17.73
CA HIS A 54 -0.57 63.84 18.42
C HIS A 54 -0.30 63.02 19.69
N TYR A 55 -0.74 63.56 20.83
CA TYR A 55 -0.69 62.94 22.15
C TYR A 55 -1.60 61.69 22.24
N PRO A 56 -1.25 60.68 23.07
CA PRO A 56 -2.10 59.53 23.32
C PRO A 56 -3.26 59.87 24.28
N ILE A 57 -4.48 59.54 23.86
CA ILE A 57 -5.70 59.60 24.69
C ILE A 57 -5.75 58.32 25.56
N LEU A 58 -5.78 58.52 26.88
CA LEU A 58 -5.99 57.48 27.90
C LEU A 58 -7.47 57.05 27.91
N PRO A 59 -7.82 55.75 28.05
CA PRO A 59 -9.21 55.34 28.27
C PRO A 59 -9.68 55.69 29.70
N PRO A 60 -10.98 55.99 29.91
CA PRO A 60 -11.51 56.43 31.20
C PRO A 60 -11.60 55.27 32.22
N ALA A 61 -11.49 55.61 33.50
CA ALA A 61 -11.64 54.70 34.63
C ALA A 61 -13.08 54.13 34.72
N PRO A 62 -13.27 52.89 35.22
CA PRO A 62 -14.60 52.30 35.36
C PRO A 62 -15.43 52.98 36.46
N SER A 63 -16.74 53.03 36.27
CA SER A 63 -17.69 53.65 37.19
C SER A 63 -17.88 52.85 38.49
N PRO A 64 -18.19 53.50 39.62
CA PRO A 64 -18.30 52.87 40.96
C PRO A 64 -19.34 51.73 41.06
N SER A 65 -20.30 51.67 40.13
CA SER A 65 -21.36 50.65 40.09
C SER A 65 -20.89 49.26 39.65
N LEU A 66 -19.72 49.13 39.00
CA LEU A 66 -19.13 47.84 38.60
C LEU A 66 -18.40 47.12 39.74
N LEU A 67 -17.95 47.86 40.76
CA LEU A 67 -17.26 47.30 41.93
C LEU A 67 -18.25 46.65 42.92
N VAL A 68 -19.46 47.20 43.03
CA VAL A 68 -20.52 46.67 43.91
C VAL A 68 -21.09 45.34 43.38
N ALA A 69 -21.22 45.20 42.06
CA ALA A 69 -21.59 43.93 41.41
C ALA A 69 -20.49 42.85 41.53
N GLU A 70 -19.24 43.26 41.79
CA GLU A 70 -18.09 42.37 41.96
C GLU A 70 -18.09 41.65 43.32
N GLU A 71 -18.68 42.27 44.35
CA GLU A 71 -18.83 41.69 45.69
C GLU A 71 -20.02 40.70 45.78
N ALA A 72 -21.11 40.97 45.07
CA ALA A 72 -22.33 40.14 45.10
C ALA A 72 -22.17 38.77 44.42
N SER A 73 -21.31 38.66 43.39
CA SER A 73 -21.09 37.42 42.62
C SER A 73 -20.34 36.31 43.38
N LEU A 74 -19.75 36.60 44.55
CA LEU A 74 -18.83 35.67 45.25
C LEU A 74 -19.21 35.39 46.71
N ALA A 75 -20.35 35.88 47.21
CA ALA A 75 -20.81 35.58 48.56
C ALA A 75 -21.19 34.08 48.72
N PRO A 76 -20.75 33.40 49.80
CA PRO A 76 -21.13 32.02 50.04
C PRO A 76 -22.63 31.93 50.35
N ARG A 77 -23.38 31.10 49.60
CA ARG A 77 -24.76 30.76 49.96
C ARG A 77 -24.73 30.03 51.32
N ARG A 78 -25.45 30.57 52.32
CA ARG A 78 -25.60 29.96 53.66
C ARG A 78 -26.04 28.50 53.54
N THR A 79 -25.49 27.63 54.36
CA THR A 79 -25.98 26.26 54.57
C THR A 79 -27.42 26.31 55.10
N HIS A 80 -28.33 25.54 54.49
CA HIS A 80 -29.75 25.52 54.82
C HIS A 80 -29.98 25.12 56.29
N ARG A 81 -30.63 25.99 57.08
CA ARG A 81 -31.21 25.64 58.39
C ARG A 81 -32.66 25.21 58.18
N PHE A 82 -33.05 24.10 58.80
CA PHE A 82 -34.42 23.59 58.81
C PHE A 82 -35.36 24.49 59.65
N PRO A 83 -36.65 24.60 59.29
CA PRO A 83 -37.62 25.39 60.06
C PRO A 83 -37.98 24.67 61.37
N GLY A 84 -37.68 25.28 62.53
CA GLY A 84 -38.10 24.75 63.84
C GLY A 84 -37.25 25.13 65.07
N SER A 85 -36.09 25.77 64.92
CA SER A 85 -35.25 26.13 66.08
C SER A 85 -35.55 27.52 66.62
N VAL A 86 -36.01 27.58 67.88
CA VAL A 86 -36.22 28.81 68.67
C VAL A 86 -34.96 29.08 69.52
N ALA A 87 -34.39 30.28 69.42
CA ALA A 87 -33.40 30.82 70.38
C ALA A 87 -33.40 32.38 70.34
N PRO A 88 -33.01 33.06 71.44
CA PRO A 88 -33.50 34.40 71.82
C PRO A 88 -32.67 35.58 71.24
N PRO A 89 -33.12 36.84 71.44
CA PRO A 89 -32.68 37.99 70.66
C PRO A 89 -31.42 38.65 71.26
N CYS A 90 -30.51 39.12 70.41
CA CYS A 90 -29.71 40.30 70.76
C CYS A 90 -29.15 41.05 69.54
N ILE A 91 -29.53 42.34 69.55
CA ILE A 91 -28.81 43.54 69.11
C ILE A 91 -28.75 43.79 67.60
N GLN A 92 -29.42 44.88 67.26
CA GLN A 92 -29.53 45.55 65.97
C GLN A 92 -28.14 45.85 65.41
N ASP A 93 -27.87 45.33 64.22
CA ASP A 93 -27.05 46.03 63.24
C ASP A 93 -27.90 46.17 61.98
N SER A 94 -28.28 47.41 61.71
CA SER A 94 -29.00 47.85 60.52
C SER A 94 -28.17 47.54 59.28
N ARG A 95 -28.49 46.43 58.62
CA ARG A 95 -28.20 46.19 57.21
C ARG A 95 -29.52 45.93 56.51
N GLU A 96 -29.96 46.92 55.75
CA GLU A 96 -31.03 46.74 54.76
C GLU A 96 -30.57 45.69 53.76
N ASP A 97 -31.17 44.50 53.85
CA ASP A 97 -31.06 43.43 52.87
C ASP A 97 -31.76 43.86 51.57
N LEU A 98 -30.98 44.30 50.58
CA LEU A 98 -31.40 44.35 49.18
C LEU A 98 -30.95 43.05 48.50
N ASP A 99 -31.79 42.03 48.62
CA ASP A 99 -31.70 40.77 47.89
C ASP A 99 -32.12 41.02 46.43
N VAL A 100 -31.19 41.44 45.57
CA VAL A 100 -31.41 41.57 44.13
C VAL A 100 -30.83 40.33 43.44
N PRO A 101 -31.65 39.47 42.80
CA PRO A 101 -31.12 38.40 41.98
C PRO A 101 -30.42 39.06 40.80
N ALA A 102 -29.09 38.91 40.70
CA ALA A 102 -28.38 39.37 39.52
C ALA A 102 -29.00 38.69 38.29
N ASP A 103 -29.63 39.46 37.41
CA ASP A 103 -30.22 38.97 36.17
C ASP A 103 -29.23 38.06 35.45
N ASP A 104 -29.65 36.86 35.04
CA ASP A 104 -28.82 35.90 34.30
C ASP A 104 -28.17 36.54 33.06
N ASP A 105 -28.80 37.56 32.49
CA ASP A 105 -28.28 38.36 31.37
C ASP A 105 -27.08 39.24 31.75
N VAL A 106 -27.06 39.78 32.97
CA VAL A 106 -25.90 40.52 33.50
C VAL A 106 -24.73 39.56 33.74
N LEU A 107 -25.02 38.35 34.25
CA LEU A 107 -24.01 37.32 34.48
C LEU A 107 -23.41 36.80 33.17
N ARG A 108 -24.24 36.57 32.14
CA ARG A 108 -23.79 36.20 30.78
C ARG A 108 -22.91 37.28 30.17
N ARG A 109 -23.35 38.55 30.19
CA ARG A 109 -22.55 39.68 29.66
C ARG A 109 -21.22 39.81 30.40
N ALA A 110 -21.20 39.61 31.71
CA ALA A 110 -19.96 39.62 32.50
C ALA A 110 -19.01 38.47 32.12
N LEU A 111 -19.53 37.27 31.85
CA LEU A 111 -18.75 36.13 31.36
C LEU A 111 -18.18 36.36 29.96
N GLU A 112 -18.98 36.94 29.05
CA GLU A 112 -18.54 37.29 27.70
C GLU A 112 -17.37 38.29 27.72
N VAL A 113 -17.46 39.33 28.55
CA VAL A 113 -16.38 40.31 28.75
C VAL A 113 -15.12 39.62 29.29
N ARG A 114 -15.25 38.75 30.30
CA ARG A 114 -14.10 38.01 30.85
C ARG A 114 -13.48 37.07 29.82
N ARG A 115 -14.28 36.44 28.97
CA ARG A 115 -13.83 35.57 27.88
C ARG A 115 -13.09 36.36 26.80
N ALA A 116 -13.57 37.55 26.45
CA ALA A 116 -12.88 38.47 25.54
C ALA A 116 -11.52 38.89 26.10
N VAL A 117 -11.47 39.33 27.36
CA VAL A 117 -10.22 39.71 28.04
C VAL A 117 -9.23 38.54 28.12
N ALA A 118 -9.71 37.33 28.44
CA ALA A 118 -8.87 36.13 28.46
C ALA A 118 -8.33 35.76 27.07
N THR A 119 -9.15 35.95 26.02
CA THR A 119 -8.74 35.73 24.62
C THR A 119 -7.66 36.71 24.20
N GLU A 120 -7.83 38.00 24.50
CA GLU A 120 -6.82 39.03 24.23
C GLU A 120 -5.52 38.79 24.98
N ALA A 121 -5.60 38.41 26.27
CA ALA A 121 -4.44 38.05 27.06
C ALA A 121 -3.68 36.85 26.45
N LEU A 122 -4.41 35.84 25.94
CA LEU A 122 -3.82 34.69 25.26
C LEU A 122 -3.16 35.08 23.92
N VAL A 123 -3.82 35.91 23.11
CA VAL A 123 -3.27 36.44 21.85
C VAL A 123 -2.00 37.25 22.11
N ALA A 124 -2.01 38.12 23.13
CA ALA A 124 -0.86 38.92 23.53
C ALA A 124 0.31 38.04 23.99
N ALA A 125 0.03 37.02 24.81
CA ALA A 125 1.06 36.08 25.29
C ALA A 125 1.70 35.28 24.15
N LEU A 126 0.89 34.76 23.21
CA LEU A 126 1.38 34.01 22.05
C LEU A 126 2.15 34.89 21.06
N SER A 127 1.68 36.13 20.84
CA SER A 127 2.35 37.10 19.96
C SER A 127 3.67 37.58 20.56
N GLY A 128 3.68 37.92 21.85
CA GLY A 128 4.88 38.33 22.59
C GLY A 128 5.92 37.21 22.72
N GLY A 129 5.47 35.96 22.85
CA GLY A 129 6.33 34.78 22.84
C GLY A 129 6.90 34.38 21.46
N LYS A 130 6.65 35.18 20.41
CA LYS A 130 7.04 34.89 19.02
C LYS A 130 6.53 33.55 18.50
N ALA A 131 5.36 33.09 18.98
CA ALA A 131 4.78 31.82 18.55
C ALA A 131 4.35 31.84 17.07
N GLY A 132 4.06 33.00 16.48
CA GLY A 132 3.78 33.16 15.05
C GLY A 132 3.34 34.58 14.70
N GLY A 133 3.06 34.82 13.42
CA GLY A 133 2.46 36.09 12.98
C GLY A 133 1.04 36.26 13.52
N LEU A 134 0.56 37.50 13.57
CA LEU A 134 -0.73 37.85 14.19
C LEU A 134 -1.91 37.03 13.62
N THR A 135 -1.95 36.85 12.30
CA THR A 135 -2.97 36.02 11.61
C THR A 135 -2.95 34.56 12.06
N TYR A 136 -1.76 33.99 12.29
CA TYR A 136 -1.62 32.61 12.77
C TYR A 136 -2.12 32.49 14.21
N VAL A 137 -1.74 33.43 15.08
CA VAL A 137 -2.15 33.44 16.48
C VAL A 137 -3.67 33.59 16.59
N ASN A 138 -4.28 34.51 15.84
CA ASN A 138 -5.73 34.71 15.84
C ASN A 138 -6.50 33.47 15.34
N ASN A 139 -6.00 32.79 14.30
CA ASN A 139 -6.60 31.55 13.81
C ASN A 139 -6.44 30.37 14.78
N LEU A 140 -5.39 30.37 15.58
CA LEU A 140 -5.17 29.37 16.62
C LEU A 140 -6.10 29.62 17.82
N THR A 141 -6.11 30.83 18.36
CA THR A 141 -6.89 31.18 19.56
C THR A 141 -8.39 31.10 19.34
N SER A 142 -8.89 31.41 18.13
CA SER A 142 -10.31 31.24 17.79
C SER A 142 -10.79 29.79 17.89
N ARG A 143 -9.89 28.81 17.77
CA ARG A 143 -10.17 27.38 17.92
C ARG A 143 -9.89 26.84 19.32
N MET A 144 -9.43 27.69 20.24
CA MET A 144 -9.06 27.32 21.60
C MET A 144 -10.12 27.72 22.64
N GLY A 145 -11.39 27.87 22.23
CA GLY A 145 -12.47 28.34 23.12
C GLY A 145 -12.54 27.61 24.46
N ALA A 146 -12.49 26.27 24.45
CA ALA A 146 -12.50 25.48 25.68
C ALA A 146 -11.29 25.73 26.60
N PHE A 147 -10.13 26.12 26.03
CA PHE A 147 -8.96 26.52 26.82
C PHE A 147 -9.11 27.96 27.33
N VAL A 148 -9.70 28.86 26.55
CA VAL A 148 -10.04 30.22 27.00
C VAL A 148 -10.99 30.18 28.20
N ASP A 149 -12.01 29.33 28.15
CA ASP A 149 -12.96 29.17 29.26
C ASP A 149 -12.23 28.70 30.53
N ARG A 150 -11.19 27.86 30.39
CA ARG A 150 -10.32 27.46 31.53
C ARG A 150 -9.46 28.61 32.05
N ILE A 151 -8.96 29.49 31.19
CA ILE A 151 -8.25 30.70 31.65
C ILE A 151 -9.19 31.55 32.51
N VAL A 152 -10.45 31.70 32.09
CA VAL A 152 -11.46 32.44 32.87
C VAL A 152 -11.70 31.80 34.23
N VAL A 153 -11.90 30.49 34.29
CA VAL A 153 -12.10 29.76 35.55
C VAL A 153 -10.85 29.81 36.44
N GLY A 154 -9.67 29.56 35.88
CA GLY A 154 -8.40 29.57 36.62
C GLY A 154 -8.06 30.95 37.18
N ALA A 155 -8.22 32.01 36.39
CA ALA A 155 -8.00 33.39 36.84
C ALA A 155 -9.03 33.83 37.91
N ALA A 156 -10.23 33.26 37.92
CA ALA A 156 -11.22 33.47 38.97
C ALA A 156 -10.87 32.70 40.26
N ALA A 157 -10.44 31.44 40.14
CA ALA A 157 -10.02 30.60 41.27
C ALA A 157 -8.80 31.19 42.00
N MET A 158 -7.84 31.77 41.27
CA MET A 158 -6.66 32.45 41.83
C MET A 158 -7.00 33.57 42.82
N ARG A 159 -8.19 34.19 42.73
CA ARG A 159 -8.66 35.19 43.70
C ARG A 159 -9.02 34.57 45.06
N ARG A 160 -9.51 33.32 45.07
CA ARG A 160 -9.90 32.58 46.27
C ARG A 160 -8.74 31.83 46.90
N ASP A 161 -7.93 31.18 46.06
CA ASP A 161 -6.94 30.20 46.52
C ASP A 161 -5.58 30.82 46.87
N ARG A 162 -5.31 32.07 46.42
CA ARG A 162 -4.03 32.76 46.65
C ARG A 162 -4.25 34.20 47.13
N SER A 163 -4.06 34.41 48.44
CA SER A 163 -4.18 35.72 49.10
C SER A 163 -3.31 36.82 48.45
N GLU A 164 -2.12 36.45 47.96
CA GLU A 164 -1.16 37.37 47.30
C GLU A 164 -1.58 37.84 45.90
N LEU A 165 -2.53 37.15 45.24
CA LEU A 165 -3.03 37.52 43.90
C LEU A 165 -4.47 38.03 43.95
N ALA A 166 -5.09 38.05 45.13
CA ALA A 166 -6.48 38.44 45.33
C ALA A 166 -6.73 39.91 44.97
N HIS A 167 -5.76 40.79 45.23
CA HIS A 167 -5.82 42.23 44.96
C HIS A 167 -5.50 42.62 43.51
N GLN A 168 -5.08 41.68 42.66
CA GLN A 168 -4.76 41.95 41.26
C GLN A 168 -6.03 42.01 40.38
N SER A 169 -5.95 42.68 39.23
CA SER A 169 -7.04 42.68 38.25
C SER A 169 -7.21 41.29 37.60
N PHE A 170 -8.41 40.99 37.09
CA PHE A 170 -8.65 39.73 36.38
C PHE A 170 -7.69 39.52 35.20
N ASN A 171 -7.36 40.59 34.45
CA ASN A 171 -6.42 40.53 33.34
C ASN A 171 -5.01 40.14 33.81
N ALA A 172 -4.53 40.71 34.93
CA ALA A 172 -3.25 40.32 35.52
C ALA A 172 -3.24 38.85 35.92
N ARG A 173 -4.29 38.37 36.62
CA ARG A 173 -4.43 36.94 36.98
C ARG A 173 -4.50 36.02 35.76
N ALA A 174 -5.22 36.43 34.70
CA ALA A 174 -5.30 35.67 33.46
C ALA A 174 -3.92 35.53 32.78
N ARG A 175 -3.12 36.60 32.75
CA ARG A 175 -1.73 36.55 32.23
C ARG A 175 -0.84 35.64 33.07
N THR A 176 -0.94 35.73 34.40
CA THR A 176 -0.20 34.83 35.31
C THR A 176 -0.58 33.37 35.07
N TYR A 177 -1.87 33.06 34.95
CA TYR A 177 -2.34 31.72 34.61
C TYR A 177 -1.80 31.22 33.27
N ILE A 178 -1.81 32.05 32.22
CA ILE A 178 -1.27 31.68 30.91
C ILE A 178 0.24 31.39 31.02
N GLN A 179 0.99 32.20 31.77
CA GLN A 179 2.43 32.00 31.96
C GLN A 179 2.73 30.71 32.73
N GLU A 180 2.05 30.48 33.86
CA GLU A 180 2.18 29.27 34.68
C GLU A 180 1.77 28.00 33.91
N SER A 181 0.77 28.11 33.02
CA SER A 181 0.33 26.98 32.19
C SER A 181 1.40 26.48 31.21
N GLY A 182 2.38 27.32 30.85
CA GLY A 182 3.42 26.97 29.87
C GLY A 182 2.91 26.75 28.44
N VAL A 183 1.68 27.17 28.12
CA VAL A 183 1.04 26.96 26.82
C VAL A 183 1.82 27.59 25.66
N VAL A 184 2.50 28.73 25.89
CA VAL A 184 3.27 29.44 24.86
C VAL A 184 4.44 28.60 24.35
N GLU A 185 5.22 28.00 25.26
CA GLU A 185 6.34 27.13 24.90
C GLU A 185 5.87 25.83 24.25
N LEU A 186 4.73 25.29 24.70
CA LEU A 186 4.13 24.11 24.11
C LEU A 186 3.67 24.36 22.66
N VAL A 187 2.99 25.48 22.40
CA VAL A 187 2.57 25.89 21.05
C VAL A 187 3.78 26.10 20.15
N LYS A 188 4.83 26.77 20.63
CA LYS A 188 6.09 26.93 19.89
C LYS A 188 6.69 25.58 19.54
N TRP A 189 6.77 24.66 20.49
CA TRP A 189 7.29 23.32 20.26
C TRP A 189 6.49 22.56 19.20
N PHE A 190 5.16 22.57 19.29
CA PHE A 190 4.32 21.91 18.28
C PHE A 190 4.46 22.53 16.89
N LYS A 191 4.55 23.86 16.81
CA LYS A 191 4.80 24.56 15.56
C LYS A 191 6.15 24.19 14.95
N HIS A 192 7.22 24.14 15.75
CA HIS A 192 8.54 23.69 15.30
C HIS A 192 8.53 22.24 14.81
N ASN A 193 7.65 21.39 15.35
CA ASN A 193 7.42 20.02 14.87
C ASN A 193 6.39 19.94 13.73
N SER A 194 6.14 21.04 13.02
CA SER A 194 5.30 21.10 11.81
C SER A 194 3.82 20.73 12.02
N LEU A 195 3.27 20.96 13.22
CA LEU A 195 1.84 20.83 13.44
C LEU A 195 1.08 22.05 12.90
N THR A 196 -0.08 21.80 12.32
CA THR A 196 -1.01 22.86 11.90
C THR A 196 -1.71 23.48 13.11
N TYR A 197 -2.07 24.76 13.03
CA TYR A 197 -2.79 25.43 14.13
C TYR A 197 -4.09 24.72 14.56
N PRO A 198 -4.89 24.06 13.69
CA PRO A 198 -6.04 23.28 14.15
C PRO A 198 -5.65 22.05 14.98
N GLN A 199 -4.55 21.38 14.63
CA GLN A 199 -4.05 20.23 15.39
C GLN A 199 -3.54 20.67 16.77
N ILE A 200 -2.84 21.79 16.83
CA ILE A 200 -2.35 22.37 18.10
C ILE A 200 -3.53 22.74 19.00
N ALA A 201 -4.53 23.45 18.46
CA ALA A 201 -5.75 23.79 19.19
C ALA A 201 -6.44 22.54 19.74
N LYS A 202 -6.62 21.51 18.90
CA LYS A 202 -7.23 20.24 19.31
C LYS A 202 -6.49 19.59 20.47
N VAL A 203 -5.16 19.48 20.39
CA VAL A 203 -4.34 18.91 21.47
C VAL A 203 -4.52 19.72 22.75
N VAL A 204 -4.32 21.04 22.71
CA VAL A 204 -4.40 21.90 23.91
C VAL A 204 -5.80 21.84 24.55
N CYS A 205 -6.86 21.86 23.76
CA CYS A 205 -8.23 21.73 24.26
C CYS A 205 -8.49 20.35 24.90
N SER A 206 -7.88 19.27 24.39
CA SER A 206 -8.10 17.90 24.89
C SER A 206 -7.42 17.60 26.24
N CYS A 207 -6.59 18.51 26.76
CA CYS A 207 -5.72 18.22 27.92
C CYS A 207 -6.36 18.40 29.31
N SER A 208 -7.69 18.56 29.41
CA SER A 208 -8.44 18.71 30.68
C SER A 208 -7.84 19.69 31.73
N GLY A 209 -6.94 20.60 31.34
CA GLY A 209 -6.27 21.56 32.24
C GLY A 209 -4.83 21.19 32.64
N ASP A 210 -4.37 19.96 32.42
CA ASP A 210 -3.00 19.53 32.75
C ASP A 210 -2.11 19.51 31.50
N LEU A 211 -1.42 20.62 31.25
CA LEU A 211 -0.42 20.70 30.18
C LEU A 211 0.87 19.93 30.52
N GLU A 212 1.12 19.61 31.79
CA GLU A 212 2.19 18.68 32.18
C GLU A 212 1.89 17.25 31.75
N LYS A 213 0.62 16.85 31.70
CA LYS A 213 0.22 15.55 31.12
C LYS A 213 0.69 15.43 29.67
N VAL A 214 0.65 16.52 28.88
CA VAL A 214 1.17 16.52 27.51
C VAL A 214 2.67 16.30 27.49
N ARG A 215 3.41 16.98 28.37
CA ARG A 215 4.88 16.84 28.46
C ARG A 215 5.27 15.42 28.87
N ARG A 216 4.57 14.84 29.86
CA ARG A 216 4.73 13.44 30.26
C ARG A 216 4.41 12.47 29.11
N MET A 217 3.30 12.70 28.39
CA MET A 217 2.93 11.91 27.21
C MET A 217 3.97 11.98 26.10
N LEU A 218 4.52 13.17 25.82
CA LEU A 218 5.60 13.34 24.85
C LEU A 218 6.87 12.60 25.28
N LYS A 219 7.18 12.57 26.58
CA LYS A 219 8.31 11.81 27.12
C LYS A 219 8.10 10.30 26.96
N TRP A 220 6.90 9.81 27.26
CA TRP A 220 6.53 8.41 27.07
C TRP A 220 6.53 8.00 25.59
N LEU A 221 5.95 8.80 24.70
CA LEU A 221 6.01 8.52 23.25
C LEU A 221 7.47 8.43 22.75
N ARG A 222 8.39 9.20 23.32
CA ARG A 222 9.83 9.08 23.00
C ARG A 222 10.44 7.79 23.55
N SER A 223 10.03 7.31 24.73
CA SER A 223 10.56 6.05 25.29
C SER A 223 10.13 4.82 24.48
N ILE A 224 8.99 4.89 23.79
CA ILE A 224 8.55 3.88 22.81
C ILE A 224 9.03 4.18 21.37
N TYR A 225 10.09 4.98 21.21
CA TYR A 225 10.76 5.26 19.93
C TYR A 225 9.93 6.04 18.88
N VAL A 226 8.89 6.79 19.27
CA VAL A 226 8.21 7.70 18.34
C VAL A 226 9.14 8.87 17.99
N LYS A 227 9.44 9.03 16.70
CA LYS A 227 10.32 10.12 16.23
C LYS A 227 9.67 11.48 16.47
N GLY A 228 10.49 12.49 16.78
CA GLY A 228 10.05 13.85 17.13
C GLY A 228 8.99 14.44 16.19
N VAL A 229 9.21 14.32 14.88
CA VAL A 229 8.30 14.82 13.82
C VAL A 229 6.91 14.18 13.83
N PHE A 230 6.75 13.00 14.44
CA PHE A 230 5.46 12.30 14.51
C PHE A 230 4.75 12.48 15.85
N LEU A 231 5.44 12.92 16.91
CA LEU A 231 4.88 13.05 18.25
C LEU A 231 3.58 13.87 18.28
N GLY A 232 3.59 15.06 17.68
CA GLY A 232 2.38 15.88 17.67
C GLY A 232 1.30 15.34 16.73
N ARG A 233 1.66 14.61 15.67
CA ARG A 233 0.68 13.92 14.82
C ARG A 233 -0.03 12.80 15.60
N VAL A 234 0.71 12.04 16.41
CA VAL A 234 0.16 11.00 17.27
C VAL A 234 -0.82 11.62 18.27
N LEU A 235 -0.43 12.68 18.97
CA LEU A 235 -1.31 13.38 19.92
C LEU A 235 -2.57 13.96 19.27
N ALA A 236 -2.47 14.51 18.06
CA ALA A 236 -3.61 15.11 17.38
C ALA A 236 -4.62 14.08 16.85
N LYS A 237 -4.16 12.85 16.56
CA LYS A 237 -4.97 11.75 16.01
C LYS A 237 -5.39 10.71 17.04
N GLY A 238 -4.67 10.58 18.15
CA GLY A 238 -5.04 9.75 19.29
C GLY A 238 -6.13 10.45 20.09
N GLU A 239 -7.35 10.42 19.56
CA GLU A 239 -8.54 10.88 20.29
C GLU A 239 -8.63 10.07 21.59
N SER A 240 -8.82 10.73 22.72
CA SER A 240 -8.82 10.09 24.04
C SER A 240 -7.48 9.51 24.52
N LEU A 241 -6.37 9.63 23.77
CA LEU A 241 -5.04 9.22 24.27
C LEU A 241 -4.68 9.99 25.55
N MET A 242 -5.09 11.26 25.63
CA MET A 242 -4.85 12.12 26.78
C MET A 242 -5.70 11.77 28.00
N SER A 243 -6.74 10.96 27.88
CA SER A 243 -7.55 10.52 29.03
C SER A 243 -7.06 9.21 29.66
N ARG A 244 -6.24 8.42 28.95
CA ARG A 244 -5.74 7.13 29.44
C ARG A 244 -4.65 7.26 30.51
N SER A 245 -4.45 6.19 31.28
CA SER A 245 -3.32 6.06 32.21
C SER A 245 -2.06 5.62 31.45
N PHE A 246 -0.88 5.87 32.01
CA PHE A 246 0.38 5.40 31.41
C PHE A 246 0.54 3.89 31.53
N GLU A 247 0.02 3.29 32.61
CA GLU A 247 0.02 1.84 32.86
C GLU A 247 -0.71 1.09 31.74
N GLU A 248 -1.93 1.50 31.39
CA GLU A 248 -2.70 0.90 30.29
C GLU A 248 -1.97 0.99 28.94
N LEU A 249 -1.28 2.11 28.69
CA LEU A 249 -0.54 2.31 27.45
C LEU A 249 0.72 1.43 27.39
N GLU A 250 1.40 1.26 28.52
CA GLU A 250 2.54 0.38 28.65
C GLU A 250 2.12 -1.09 28.48
N GLU A 251 1.01 -1.52 29.07
CA GLU A 251 0.43 -2.85 28.87
C GLU A 251 0.14 -3.15 27.40
N ILE A 252 -0.49 -2.21 26.68
CA ILE A 252 -0.74 -2.36 25.23
C ILE A 252 0.55 -2.53 24.45
N THR A 253 1.55 -1.69 24.71
CA THR A 253 2.83 -1.79 24.00
C THR A 253 3.61 -3.04 24.37
N GLY A 254 3.56 -3.45 25.63
CA GLY A 254 4.20 -4.67 26.13
C GLY A 254 3.56 -5.92 25.54
N TYR A 255 2.22 -5.95 25.43
CA TYR A 255 1.52 -7.04 24.78
C TYR A 255 1.88 -7.15 23.29
N LEU A 256 1.93 -6.02 22.56
CA LEU A 256 2.41 -6.02 21.16
C LEU A 256 3.85 -6.56 21.03
N GLU A 257 4.73 -6.21 21.98
CA GLU A 257 6.09 -6.76 22.06
C GLU A 257 6.07 -8.28 22.26
N CYS A 258 5.25 -8.79 23.18
CA CYS A 258 5.06 -10.22 23.41
C CYS A 258 4.49 -10.96 22.19
N CYS A 259 3.68 -10.30 21.36
CA CYS A 259 3.14 -10.89 20.13
C CYS A 259 4.10 -10.84 18.93
N GLY A 260 5.34 -10.35 19.11
CA GLY A 260 6.38 -10.33 18.08
C GLY A 260 6.58 -8.98 17.38
N VAL A 261 5.87 -7.91 17.77
CA VAL A 261 6.18 -6.55 17.29
C VAL A 261 7.42 -6.05 18.00
N ARG A 262 8.54 -5.94 17.27
CA ARG A 262 9.80 -5.51 17.92
C ARG A 262 9.67 -4.16 18.62
N ARG A 263 10.33 -4.03 19.77
CA ARG A 263 10.36 -2.81 20.58
C ARG A 263 10.77 -1.55 19.79
N ASP A 264 11.74 -1.67 18.89
CA ASP A 264 12.18 -0.57 18.02
C ASP A 264 11.18 -0.21 16.90
N TRP A 265 10.19 -1.08 16.64
CA TRP A 265 9.13 -0.88 15.66
C TRP A 265 7.89 -0.22 16.23
N ILE A 266 7.63 -0.33 17.54
CA ILE A 266 6.45 0.21 18.21
C ILE A 266 6.25 1.69 17.87
N GLY A 267 7.31 2.50 17.96
CA GLY A 267 7.25 3.91 17.63
C GLY A 267 6.85 4.18 16.18
N HIS A 268 7.29 3.35 15.23
CA HIS A 268 6.88 3.44 13.83
C HIS A 268 5.40 3.06 13.64
N VAL A 269 4.96 1.97 14.27
CA VAL A 269 3.58 1.48 14.27
C VAL A 269 2.62 2.54 14.79
N VAL A 270 2.87 3.06 16.00
CA VAL A 270 2.07 4.11 16.65
C VAL A 270 2.06 5.40 15.82
N SER A 271 3.18 5.77 15.20
CA SER A 271 3.25 6.95 14.32
C SER A 271 2.30 6.86 13.12
N ARG A 272 2.06 5.65 12.60
CA ARG A 272 1.19 5.41 11.44
C ARG A 272 -0.25 5.10 11.81
N CYS A 273 -0.49 4.53 13.00
CA CYS A 273 -1.82 4.19 13.51
C CYS A 273 -1.95 4.52 15.01
N PRO A 274 -2.06 5.81 15.38
CA PRO A 274 -2.25 6.22 16.77
C PRO A 274 -3.50 5.61 17.43
N GLN A 275 -4.52 5.31 16.63
CA GLN A 275 -5.77 4.69 17.08
C GLN A 275 -5.57 3.33 17.75
N LEU A 276 -4.45 2.65 17.48
CA LEU A 276 -4.11 1.39 18.15
C LEU A 276 -4.02 1.56 19.67
N LEU A 277 -3.59 2.74 20.14
CA LEU A 277 -3.51 3.07 21.56
C LEU A 277 -4.86 3.41 22.20
N ASN A 278 -5.95 3.42 21.43
CA ASN A 278 -7.30 3.64 21.96
C ASN A 278 -8.01 2.33 22.30
N LEU A 279 -7.47 1.19 21.90
CA LEU A 279 -8.06 -0.12 22.16
C LEU A 279 -7.87 -0.52 23.62
N SER A 280 -8.84 -1.21 24.21
CA SER A 280 -8.58 -1.91 25.48
C SER A 280 -7.63 -3.08 25.24
N LEU A 281 -6.99 -3.57 26.32
CA LEU A 281 -6.13 -4.74 26.24
C LEU A 281 -6.92 -5.95 25.71
N ASP A 282 -8.11 -6.22 26.25
CA ASP A 282 -9.00 -7.31 25.81
C ASP A 282 -9.35 -7.24 24.32
N GLU A 283 -9.64 -6.03 23.82
CA GLU A 283 -9.99 -5.84 22.41
C GLU A 283 -8.77 -6.06 21.50
N LEU A 284 -7.58 -5.62 21.95
CA LEU A 284 -6.33 -5.90 21.26
C LEU A 284 -6.04 -7.39 21.25
N GLU A 285 -6.14 -8.09 22.39
CA GLU A 285 -5.94 -9.53 22.49
C GLU A 285 -6.86 -10.28 21.53
N THR A 286 -8.14 -9.93 21.48
CA THR A 286 -9.11 -10.56 20.59
C THR A 286 -8.73 -10.38 19.12
N ARG A 287 -8.24 -9.19 18.74
CA ARG A 287 -7.75 -8.92 17.39
C ARG A 287 -6.44 -9.63 17.06
N VAL A 288 -5.56 -9.84 18.04
CA VAL A 288 -4.36 -10.67 17.85
C VAL A 288 -4.79 -12.13 17.64
N ARG A 289 -5.67 -12.65 18.50
CA ARG A 289 -6.21 -14.02 18.42
C ARG A 289 -6.82 -14.31 17.06
N PHE A 290 -7.56 -13.36 16.50
CA PHE A 290 -8.10 -13.48 15.14
C PHE A 290 -7.04 -13.91 14.10
N TYR A 291 -5.82 -13.37 14.16
CA TYR A 291 -4.74 -13.75 13.23
C TYR A 291 -4.01 -15.03 13.65
N THR A 292 -3.74 -15.21 14.94
CA THR A 292 -3.02 -16.40 15.43
C THR A 292 -3.84 -17.67 15.29
N ASP A 293 -5.17 -17.59 15.46
CA ASP A 293 -6.10 -18.71 15.24
C ASP A 293 -6.14 -19.14 13.77
N MET A 294 -5.70 -18.27 12.85
CA MET A 294 -5.48 -18.62 11.45
C MET A 294 -4.10 -19.22 11.16
N GLY A 295 -3.31 -19.54 12.20
CA GLY A 295 -1.98 -20.14 12.10
C GLY A 295 -0.85 -19.14 11.82
N MET A 296 -1.08 -17.84 12.04
CA MET A 296 -0.04 -16.81 11.92
C MET A 296 0.91 -16.88 13.13
N ASN A 297 2.21 -17.00 12.89
CA ASN A 297 3.21 -16.94 13.95
C ASN A 297 3.55 -15.50 14.34
N GLU A 298 4.19 -15.33 15.50
CA GLU A 298 4.56 -14.03 16.08
C GLU A 298 5.45 -13.17 15.16
N ASN A 299 6.38 -13.78 14.42
CA ASN A 299 7.27 -13.04 13.51
C ASN A 299 6.52 -12.46 12.31
N ASP A 300 5.64 -13.27 11.71
CA ASP A 300 4.78 -12.86 10.61
C ASP A 300 3.78 -11.81 11.07
N PHE A 301 3.19 -12.00 12.26
CA PHE A 301 2.31 -11.01 12.88
C PHE A 301 3.02 -9.68 13.13
N GLY A 302 4.20 -9.72 13.76
CA GLY A 302 5.02 -8.53 14.02
C GLY A 302 5.35 -7.75 12.75
N THR A 303 5.73 -8.47 11.68
CA THR A 303 6.01 -7.88 10.36
C THR A 303 4.74 -7.30 9.73
N MET A 304 3.61 -8.01 9.81
CA MET A 304 2.32 -7.56 9.30
C MET A 304 1.88 -6.25 9.97
N VAL A 305 1.98 -6.16 11.30
CA VAL A 305 1.65 -4.95 12.07
C VAL A 305 2.62 -3.83 11.75
N TYR A 306 3.92 -4.14 11.61
CA TYR A 306 4.92 -3.15 11.19
C TYR A 306 4.62 -2.58 9.81
N ASP A 307 4.17 -3.38 8.85
CA ASP A 307 3.89 -2.98 7.46
C ASP A 307 2.50 -2.34 7.29
N TYR A 308 1.50 -2.78 8.05
CA TYR A 308 0.13 -2.29 7.96
C TYR A 308 -0.62 -2.31 9.30
N PRO A 309 -0.34 -1.38 10.24
CA PRO A 309 -0.90 -1.41 11.59
C PRO A 309 -2.41 -1.13 11.65
N LYS A 310 -2.99 -0.57 10.58
CA LYS A 310 -4.44 -0.37 10.45
C LYS A 310 -5.22 -1.68 10.48
N VAL A 311 -4.56 -2.81 10.21
CA VAL A 311 -5.16 -4.15 10.25
C VAL A 311 -5.72 -4.50 11.63
N LEU A 312 -5.26 -3.84 12.69
CA LEU A 312 -5.76 -3.96 14.06
C LEU A 312 -6.67 -2.80 14.45
N GLY A 313 -6.33 -1.55 14.11
CA GLY A 313 -6.97 -0.38 14.72
C GLY A 313 -8.22 0.18 14.02
N PHE A 314 -8.58 -0.30 12.83
CA PHE A 314 -9.59 0.38 11.99
C PHE A 314 -10.85 -0.42 11.67
N PHE A 315 -10.85 -1.74 11.90
CA PHE A 315 -11.97 -2.61 11.53
C PHE A 315 -12.63 -3.19 12.79
N SER A 316 -13.95 -3.35 12.73
CA SER A 316 -14.65 -4.16 13.73
C SER A 316 -14.31 -5.64 13.53
N LEU A 317 -14.40 -6.44 14.59
CA LEU A 317 -14.19 -7.89 14.49
C LEU A 317 -15.20 -8.53 13.52
N GLU A 318 -16.42 -8.02 13.45
CA GLU A 318 -17.45 -8.48 12.52
C GLU A 318 -17.06 -8.24 11.05
N GLU A 319 -16.54 -7.06 10.73
CA GLU A 319 -16.02 -6.75 9.40
C GLU A 319 -14.83 -7.65 9.02
N MET A 320 -13.93 -7.88 9.98
CA MET A 320 -12.77 -8.76 9.79
C MET A 320 -13.20 -10.19 9.47
N ASN A 321 -14.14 -10.72 10.26
CA ASN A 321 -14.71 -12.06 10.06
C ASN A 321 -15.43 -12.18 8.72
N SER A 322 -16.26 -11.19 8.36
CA SER A 322 -16.99 -11.18 7.09
C SER A 322 -16.03 -11.22 5.88
N LYS A 323 -14.92 -10.47 5.94
CA LYS A 323 -13.89 -10.47 4.88
C LYS A 323 -13.17 -11.82 4.78
N VAL A 324 -12.83 -12.42 5.92
CA VAL A 324 -12.22 -13.74 5.96
C VAL A 324 -13.16 -14.81 5.42
N GLN A 325 -14.45 -14.78 5.77
CA GLN A 325 -15.44 -15.72 5.25
C GLN A 325 -15.60 -15.59 3.74
N TYR A 326 -15.72 -14.37 3.23
CA TYR A 326 -15.77 -14.14 1.79
C TYR A 326 -14.52 -14.70 1.06
N LEU A 327 -13.32 -14.56 1.63
CA LEU A 327 -12.12 -15.15 1.04
C LEU A 327 -12.11 -16.68 1.13
N LYS A 328 -12.63 -17.26 2.22
CA LYS A 328 -12.82 -18.71 2.36
C LYS A 328 -13.81 -19.27 1.34
N GLU A 329 -14.77 -18.49 0.87
CA GLU A 329 -15.67 -18.89 -0.21
C GLU A 329 -14.94 -19.22 -1.51
N PHE A 330 -13.68 -18.85 -1.73
CA PHE A 330 -12.87 -19.32 -2.87
C PHE A 330 -12.24 -20.71 -2.66
N GLY A 331 -12.44 -21.34 -1.50
CA GLY A 331 -11.91 -22.66 -1.16
C GLY A 331 -10.48 -22.62 -0.60
N LEU A 332 -10.07 -21.49 -0.02
CA LEU A 332 -8.81 -21.36 0.72
C LEU A 332 -8.93 -22.05 2.08
N SER A 333 -7.90 -22.79 2.48
CA SER A 333 -7.78 -23.25 3.86
C SER A 333 -7.51 -22.07 4.80
N THR A 334 -7.84 -22.24 6.08
CA THR A 334 -7.59 -21.21 7.10
C THR A 334 -6.10 -20.84 7.18
N GLU A 335 -5.20 -21.82 7.07
CA GLU A 335 -3.74 -21.57 7.11
C GLU A 335 -3.22 -20.83 5.87
N GLU A 336 -3.71 -21.18 4.66
CA GLU A 336 -3.36 -20.45 3.43
C GLU A 336 -3.79 -18.97 3.54
N LEU A 337 -4.96 -18.73 4.10
CA LEU A 337 -5.49 -17.39 4.33
C LEU A 337 -4.67 -16.62 5.37
N GLY A 338 -4.27 -17.26 6.47
CA GLY A 338 -3.38 -16.67 7.47
C GLY A 338 -2.05 -16.21 6.86
N LYS A 339 -1.38 -17.09 6.11
CA LYS A 339 -0.13 -16.77 5.39
C LYS A 339 -0.32 -15.65 4.37
N MET A 340 -1.45 -15.66 3.65
CA MET A 340 -1.78 -14.63 2.68
C MET A 340 -2.00 -13.26 3.34
N LEU A 341 -2.70 -13.20 4.48
CA LEU A 341 -2.94 -11.96 5.21
C LEU A 341 -1.67 -11.42 5.89
N ALA A 342 -0.78 -12.29 6.35
CA ALA A 342 0.55 -11.90 6.80
C ALA A 342 1.34 -11.20 5.68
N TYR A 343 1.33 -11.77 4.47
CA TYR A 343 2.03 -11.21 3.31
C TYR A 343 1.35 -9.95 2.74
N LYS A 344 0.01 -9.92 2.74
CA LYS A 344 -0.78 -8.83 2.14
C LYS A 344 -1.94 -8.38 3.04
N PRO A 345 -1.66 -7.72 4.18
CA PRO A 345 -2.70 -7.28 5.11
C PRO A 345 -3.63 -6.20 4.53
N GLN A 346 -3.24 -5.53 3.44
CA GLN A 346 -4.09 -4.53 2.78
C GLN A 346 -5.37 -5.12 2.19
N LEU A 347 -5.46 -6.45 2.02
CA LEU A 347 -6.72 -7.12 1.68
C LEU A 347 -7.83 -6.79 2.69
N MET A 348 -7.49 -6.69 3.99
CA MET A 348 -8.44 -6.34 5.03
C MET A 348 -8.98 -4.91 4.89
N ALA A 349 -8.32 -4.04 4.13
CA ALA A 349 -8.79 -2.68 3.86
C ALA A 349 -9.66 -2.57 2.61
N CYS A 350 -9.82 -3.64 1.84
CA CYS A 350 -10.69 -3.66 0.68
C CYS A 350 -12.15 -3.86 1.12
N SER A 351 -13.06 -3.19 0.40
CA SER A 351 -14.51 -3.36 0.56
C SER A 351 -14.99 -4.57 -0.24
N ILE A 352 -15.82 -5.41 0.37
CA ILE A 352 -16.41 -6.57 -0.33
C ILE A 352 -17.30 -6.08 -1.48
N GLU A 353 -18.19 -5.13 -1.20
CA GLU A 353 -19.19 -4.63 -2.15
C GLU A 353 -18.57 -3.79 -3.28
N GLU A 354 -17.64 -2.90 -2.95
CA GLU A 354 -17.11 -1.95 -3.93
C GLU A 354 -15.87 -2.47 -4.67
N ARG A 355 -15.11 -3.39 -4.07
CA ARG A 355 -13.85 -3.89 -4.64
C ARG A 355 -13.98 -5.31 -5.14
N TRP A 356 -14.36 -6.24 -4.26
CA TRP A 356 -14.25 -7.67 -4.56
C TRP A 356 -15.39 -8.19 -5.42
N LYS A 357 -16.65 -7.85 -5.14
CA LYS A 357 -17.79 -8.31 -5.95
C LYS A 357 -17.73 -7.85 -7.41
N PRO A 358 -17.44 -6.57 -7.73
CA PRO A 358 -17.31 -6.12 -9.11
C PRO A 358 -16.16 -6.82 -9.84
N LEU A 359 -15.02 -6.99 -9.15
CA LEU A 359 -13.88 -7.72 -9.70
C LEU A 359 -14.25 -9.19 -10.00
N VAL A 360 -14.85 -9.89 -9.06
CA VAL A 360 -15.26 -11.29 -9.22
C VAL A 360 -16.25 -11.43 -10.39
N LYS A 361 -17.26 -10.55 -10.46
CA LYS A 361 -18.19 -10.50 -11.59
C LYS A 361 -17.43 -10.34 -12.90
N TYR A 362 -16.50 -9.41 -12.98
CA TYR A 362 -15.70 -9.19 -14.17
C TYR A 362 -14.83 -10.40 -14.55
N LEU A 363 -14.19 -11.07 -13.58
CA LEU A 363 -13.39 -12.27 -13.82
C LEU A 363 -14.26 -13.43 -14.36
N TYR A 364 -15.50 -13.57 -13.88
CA TYR A 364 -16.45 -14.52 -14.47
C TYR A 364 -16.78 -14.20 -15.93
N HIS A 365 -16.95 -12.92 -16.30
CA HIS A 365 -17.16 -12.54 -17.71
C HIS A 365 -15.95 -12.87 -18.60
N LEU A 366 -14.76 -12.98 -18.01
CA LEU A 366 -13.54 -13.45 -18.70
C LEU A 366 -13.39 -14.98 -18.67
N ASN A 367 -14.45 -15.72 -18.32
CA ASN A 367 -14.48 -17.18 -18.19
C ASN A 367 -13.46 -17.73 -17.17
N ILE A 368 -13.14 -16.97 -16.13
CA ILE A 368 -12.26 -17.44 -15.06
C ILE A 368 -13.11 -18.15 -14.00
N SER A 369 -12.82 -19.43 -13.78
CA SER A 369 -13.48 -20.23 -12.75
C SER A 369 -13.07 -19.80 -11.34
N ARG A 370 -13.84 -20.24 -10.34
CA ARG A 370 -13.52 -20.04 -8.91
C ARG A 370 -12.12 -20.55 -8.55
N ASP A 371 -11.71 -21.70 -9.08
CA ASP A 371 -10.35 -22.23 -8.85
C ASP A 371 -9.27 -21.38 -9.54
N GLY A 372 -9.59 -20.81 -10.70
CA GLY A 372 -8.72 -19.81 -11.35
C GLY A 372 -8.53 -18.58 -10.47
N MET A 373 -9.61 -18.07 -9.87
CA MET A 373 -9.55 -16.95 -8.91
C MET A 373 -8.79 -17.32 -7.63
N LYS A 374 -9.00 -18.52 -7.08
CA LYS A 374 -8.20 -19.05 -5.96
C LYS A 374 -6.71 -19.04 -6.30
N ARG A 375 -6.34 -19.54 -7.48
CA ARG A 375 -4.94 -19.51 -7.94
C ARG A 375 -4.39 -18.09 -8.05
N MET A 376 -5.18 -17.16 -8.59
CA MET A 376 -4.79 -15.75 -8.68
C MET A 376 -4.57 -15.13 -7.30
N LEU A 377 -5.44 -15.41 -6.32
CA LEU A 377 -5.31 -14.97 -4.94
C LEU A 377 -4.03 -15.51 -4.29
N VAL A 378 -3.76 -16.81 -4.40
CA VAL A 378 -2.58 -17.44 -3.80
C VAL A 378 -1.28 -16.92 -4.43
N VAL A 379 -1.25 -16.79 -5.76
CA VAL A 379 -0.04 -16.39 -6.50
C VAL A 379 0.21 -14.89 -6.40
N GLN A 380 -0.84 -14.06 -6.46
CA GLN A 380 -0.71 -12.61 -6.44
C GLN A 380 -1.92 -11.93 -5.77
N PRO A 381 -1.98 -11.93 -4.41
CA PRO A 381 -3.11 -11.38 -3.66
C PRO A 381 -3.35 -9.89 -3.93
N THR A 382 -2.28 -9.16 -4.28
CA THR A 382 -2.33 -7.73 -4.60
C THR A 382 -3.37 -7.39 -5.68
N ILE A 383 -3.70 -8.32 -6.59
CA ILE A 383 -4.71 -8.10 -7.64
C ILE A 383 -6.07 -7.73 -7.04
N PHE A 384 -6.44 -8.32 -5.91
CA PHE A 384 -7.72 -8.04 -5.22
C PHE A 384 -7.72 -6.72 -4.45
N CYS A 385 -6.57 -6.03 -4.40
CA CYS A 385 -6.46 -4.65 -3.92
C CYS A 385 -6.45 -3.62 -5.07
N LEU A 386 -6.39 -4.06 -6.34
CA LEU A 386 -6.29 -3.16 -7.47
C LEU A 386 -7.66 -2.63 -7.89
N ASP A 387 -7.63 -1.53 -8.62
CA ASP A 387 -8.82 -0.94 -9.20
C ASP A 387 -9.23 -1.61 -10.50
N LEU A 388 -10.50 -2.02 -10.56
CA LEU A 388 -11.03 -2.74 -11.71
C LEU A 388 -10.98 -1.87 -12.96
N GLU A 389 -11.52 -0.65 -12.88
CA GLU A 389 -11.73 0.21 -14.05
C GLU A 389 -10.43 0.88 -14.52
N THR A 390 -9.64 1.39 -13.58
CA THR A 390 -8.46 2.19 -13.91
C THR A 390 -7.19 1.35 -14.06
N VAL A 391 -7.14 0.14 -13.49
CA VAL A 391 -5.91 -0.67 -13.45
C VAL A 391 -6.05 -2.02 -14.15
N ILE A 392 -7.13 -2.77 -13.92
CA ILE A 392 -7.29 -4.14 -14.47
C ILE A 392 -7.85 -4.10 -15.89
N ALA A 393 -8.99 -3.44 -16.11
CA ALA A 393 -9.67 -3.39 -17.40
C ALA A 393 -8.78 -2.85 -18.55
N PRO A 394 -7.94 -1.80 -18.36
CA PRO A 394 -7.05 -1.34 -19.42
C PRO A 394 -5.98 -2.36 -19.82
N LYS A 395 -5.55 -3.23 -18.89
CA LYS A 395 -4.60 -4.31 -19.20
C LYS A 395 -5.27 -5.46 -19.94
N VAL A 396 -6.52 -5.77 -19.59
CA VAL A 396 -7.32 -6.75 -20.33
C VAL A 396 -7.57 -6.26 -21.76
N ARG A 397 -7.99 -5.01 -21.93
CA ARG A 397 -8.14 -4.38 -23.25
C ARG A 397 -6.85 -4.43 -24.04
N PHE A 398 -5.72 -4.08 -23.41
CA PHE A 398 -4.42 -4.20 -24.08
C PHE A 398 -4.11 -5.63 -24.56
N LEU A 399 -4.44 -6.66 -23.78
CA LEU A 399 -4.26 -8.06 -24.23
C LEU A 399 -5.14 -8.36 -25.47
N GLN A 400 -6.37 -7.85 -25.50
CA GLN A 400 -7.27 -7.97 -26.65
C GLN A 400 -6.75 -7.19 -27.86
N ASP A 401 -6.25 -5.97 -27.66
CA ASP A 401 -5.72 -5.09 -28.71
C ASP A 401 -4.48 -5.69 -29.40
N ILE A 402 -3.67 -6.47 -28.68
CA ILE A 402 -2.53 -7.21 -29.26
C ILE A 402 -2.95 -8.58 -29.84
N GLY A 403 -4.25 -8.84 -29.99
CA GLY A 403 -4.76 -10.04 -30.66
C GLY A 403 -4.91 -11.28 -29.77
N VAL A 404 -4.85 -11.17 -28.43
CA VAL A 404 -5.22 -12.31 -27.57
C VAL A 404 -6.73 -12.53 -27.67
N ARG A 405 -7.14 -13.72 -28.13
CA ARG A 405 -8.55 -14.09 -28.28
C ARG A 405 -9.30 -13.96 -26.93
N ASN A 406 -10.54 -13.48 -26.98
CA ASN A 406 -11.35 -13.21 -25.77
C ASN A 406 -11.52 -14.43 -24.86
N ASP A 407 -11.69 -15.62 -25.43
CA ASP A 407 -11.79 -16.89 -24.71
C ASP A 407 -10.45 -17.34 -24.08
N ALA A 408 -9.32 -16.86 -24.61
CA ALA A 408 -7.99 -17.15 -24.09
C ALA A 408 -7.53 -16.17 -22.98
N VAL A 409 -8.10 -14.96 -22.92
CA VAL A 409 -7.71 -13.92 -21.95
C VAL A 409 -7.77 -14.43 -20.51
N GLY A 410 -8.88 -15.08 -20.12
CA GLY A 410 -9.01 -15.63 -18.76
C GLY A 410 -7.87 -16.59 -18.41
N ASN A 411 -7.52 -17.49 -19.33
CA ASN A 411 -6.42 -18.43 -19.16
C ASN A 411 -5.05 -17.73 -19.03
N VAL A 412 -4.83 -16.65 -19.79
CA VAL A 412 -3.61 -15.82 -19.67
C VAL A 412 -3.47 -15.25 -18.26
N LEU A 413 -4.56 -14.68 -17.73
CA LEU A 413 -4.57 -14.08 -16.40
C LEU A 413 -4.37 -15.12 -15.28
N VAL A 414 -4.93 -16.32 -15.43
CA VAL A 414 -4.77 -17.41 -14.44
C VAL A 414 -3.37 -18.03 -14.51
N LYS A 415 -2.80 -18.21 -15.71
CA LYS A 415 -1.44 -18.76 -15.89
C LYS A 415 -0.36 -17.82 -15.41
N PHE A 416 -0.56 -16.50 -15.53
CA PHE A 416 0.40 -15.51 -15.07
C PHE A 416 -0.29 -14.27 -14.46
N PRO A 417 -0.86 -14.40 -13.25
CA PRO A 417 -1.54 -13.30 -12.56
C PRO A 417 -0.70 -12.02 -12.41
N PRO A 418 0.64 -12.09 -12.17
CA PRO A 418 1.48 -10.90 -12.04
C PRO A 418 1.40 -9.92 -13.22
N VAL A 419 0.97 -10.35 -14.41
CA VAL A 419 0.74 -9.47 -15.57
C VAL A 419 -0.14 -8.26 -15.24
N LEU A 420 -1.11 -8.43 -14.34
CA LEU A 420 -2.03 -7.36 -13.92
C LEU A 420 -1.39 -6.33 -12.99
N THR A 421 -0.23 -6.64 -12.42
CA THR A 421 0.50 -5.75 -11.51
C THR A 421 1.63 -4.97 -12.18
N TYR A 422 2.00 -5.34 -13.41
CA TYR A 422 3.03 -4.64 -14.16
C TYR A 422 2.53 -3.34 -14.79
N SER A 423 3.44 -2.39 -14.97
CA SER A 423 3.15 -1.16 -15.69
C SER A 423 2.86 -1.45 -17.16
N LEU A 424 1.70 -1.01 -17.63
CA LEU A 424 1.29 -1.15 -19.02
C LEU A 424 2.32 -0.51 -19.97
N TYR A 425 2.77 0.70 -19.66
CA TYR A 425 3.66 1.49 -20.51
C TYR A 425 5.14 1.20 -20.30
N ARG A 426 5.57 0.93 -19.05
CA ARG A 426 7.00 0.71 -18.76
C ARG A 426 7.44 -0.75 -18.88
N LYS A 427 6.49 -1.69 -18.92
CA LYS A 427 6.80 -3.13 -18.94
C LYS A 427 6.10 -3.88 -20.05
N LEU A 428 4.76 -3.86 -20.08
CA LEU A 428 4.00 -4.72 -20.99
C LEU A 428 4.18 -4.33 -22.47
N ARG A 429 3.95 -3.06 -22.81
CA ARG A 429 4.12 -2.54 -24.18
C ARG A 429 5.55 -2.70 -24.71
N PRO A 430 6.62 -2.35 -23.96
CA PRO A 430 7.99 -2.57 -24.41
C PRO A 430 8.32 -4.03 -24.74
N VAL A 431 7.80 -4.99 -23.97
CA VAL A 431 8.02 -6.42 -24.25
C VAL A 431 7.35 -6.82 -25.57
N VAL A 432 6.11 -6.40 -25.81
CA VAL A 432 5.40 -6.66 -27.07
C VAL A 432 6.13 -6.03 -28.27
N ILE A 433 6.58 -4.78 -28.14
CA ILE A 433 7.37 -4.10 -29.18
C ILE A 433 8.67 -4.86 -29.45
N PHE A 434 9.35 -5.35 -28.41
CA PHE A 434 10.56 -6.15 -28.57
C PHE A 434 10.29 -7.44 -29.33
N LEU A 435 9.22 -8.18 -28.98
CA LEU A 435 8.87 -9.43 -29.65
C LEU A 435 8.60 -9.22 -31.14
N ARG A 436 7.89 -8.16 -31.49
CA ARG A 436 7.62 -7.80 -32.89
C ARG A 436 8.87 -7.36 -33.65
N THR A 437 9.61 -6.42 -33.09
CA THR A 437 10.71 -5.74 -33.81
C THR A 437 12.03 -6.51 -33.78
N LYS A 438 12.39 -7.11 -32.64
CA LYS A 438 13.70 -7.76 -32.46
C LYS A 438 13.62 -9.27 -32.51
N ALA A 439 12.54 -9.88 -32.01
CA ALA A 439 12.37 -11.34 -32.04
C ALA A 439 11.68 -11.85 -33.32
N GLY A 440 11.15 -10.95 -34.16
CA GLY A 440 10.59 -11.27 -35.48
C GLY A 440 9.19 -11.87 -35.47
N VAL A 441 8.50 -11.84 -34.32
CA VAL A 441 7.12 -12.32 -34.21
C VAL A 441 6.20 -11.42 -35.02
N THR A 442 5.34 -12.00 -35.86
CA THR A 442 4.39 -11.26 -36.68
C THR A 442 3.28 -10.64 -35.82
N GLU A 443 2.54 -9.69 -36.40
CA GLU A 443 1.38 -9.10 -35.73
C GLU A 443 0.29 -10.12 -35.45
N ASP A 444 0.06 -11.04 -36.40
CA ASP A 444 -0.99 -12.05 -36.27
C ASP A 444 -0.63 -13.10 -35.22
N ASP A 445 0.66 -13.37 -35.02
CA ASP A 445 1.13 -14.36 -34.04
C ASP A 445 1.33 -13.81 -32.63
N ILE A 446 1.38 -12.48 -32.42
CA ILE A 446 1.73 -11.92 -31.11
C ILE A 446 0.71 -12.30 -30.03
N GLY A 447 -0.58 -12.26 -30.36
CA GLY A 447 -1.66 -12.70 -29.47
C GLY A 447 -1.53 -14.18 -29.11
N LYS A 448 -1.23 -15.04 -30.10
CA LYS A 448 -0.97 -16.48 -29.91
C LYS A 448 0.24 -16.71 -29.00
N VAL A 449 1.35 -16.02 -29.22
CA VAL A 449 2.58 -16.11 -28.40
C VAL A 449 2.29 -15.80 -26.94
N ILE A 450 1.61 -14.69 -26.67
CA ILE A 450 1.28 -14.28 -25.30
C ILE A 450 0.26 -15.23 -24.67
N ALA A 451 -0.71 -15.75 -25.45
CA ALA A 451 -1.67 -16.74 -24.96
C ALA A 451 -1.01 -18.06 -24.54
N LEU A 452 -0.01 -18.50 -25.31
CA LEU A 452 0.75 -19.74 -25.05
C LEU A 452 1.71 -19.59 -23.87
N ASP A 453 2.45 -18.48 -23.78
CA ASP A 453 3.41 -18.23 -22.69
C ASP A 453 3.35 -16.79 -22.15
N PRO A 454 2.35 -16.47 -21.30
CA PRO A 454 2.19 -15.15 -20.70
C PRO A 454 3.40 -14.66 -19.90
N GLN A 455 4.23 -15.58 -19.40
CA GLN A 455 5.38 -15.27 -18.54
C GLN A 455 6.48 -14.49 -19.29
N LEU A 456 6.45 -14.48 -20.63
CA LEU A 456 7.30 -13.60 -21.45
C LEU A 456 7.11 -12.13 -21.07
N MET A 457 5.89 -11.71 -20.72
CA MET A 457 5.58 -10.34 -20.30
C MET A 457 6.31 -9.92 -19.02
N GLY A 458 6.77 -10.87 -18.21
CA GLY A 458 7.59 -10.63 -17.02
C GLY A 458 9.09 -10.56 -17.29
N CYS A 459 9.57 -11.08 -18.43
CA CYS A 459 10.99 -11.21 -18.71
C CYS A 459 11.69 -9.85 -18.86
N SER A 460 12.95 -9.77 -18.43
CA SER A 460 13.80 -8.60 -18.69
C SER A 460 14.19 -8.55 -20.17
N ILE A 461 13.98 -7.41 -20.83
CA ILE A 461 14.35 -7.25 -22.24
C ILE A 461 15.88 -7.38 -22.38
N ALA A 462 16.62 -6.52 -21.68
CA ALA A 462 18.08 -6.44 -21.80
C ALA A 462 18.80 -7.72 -21.33
N HIS A 463 18.43 -8.24 -20.14
CA HIS A 463 19.20 -9.32 -19.51
C HIS A 463 18.74 -10.73 -19.92
N LYS A 464 17.57 -10.87 -20.58
CA LYS A 464 17.00 -12.18 -20.89
C LYS A 464 16.59 -12.34 -22.34
N LEU A 465 15.66 -11.52 -22.81
CA LEU A 465 15.11 -11.69 -24.15
C LEU A 465 16.14 -11.34 -25.24
N GLU A 466 16.87 -10.23 -25.07
CA GLU A 466 17.88 -9.78 -26.03
C GLU A 466 19.06 -10.75 -26.14
N ALA A 467 19.55 -11.27 -25.01
CA ALA A 467 20.60 -12.29 -25.00
C ALA A 467 20.18 -13.55 -25.78
N SER A 468 18.93 -14.00 -25.58
CA SER A 468 18.39 -15.17 -26.27
C SER A 468 18.26 -14.92 -27.78
N VAL A 469 17.72 -13.77 -28.19
CA VAL A 469 17.60 -13.39 -29.61
C VAL A 469 18.98 -13.27 -30.26
N LYS A 470 19.96 -12.61 -29.62
CA LYS A 470 21.34 -12.51 -30.12
C LYS A 470 21.97 -13.88 -30.31
N TYR A 471 21.77 -14.79 -29.36
CA TYR A 471 22.25 -16.16 -29.47
C TYR A 471 21.67 -16.87 -30.69
N PHE A 472 20.35 -16.90 -30.88
CA PHE A 472 19.74 -17.58 -32.04
C PHE A 472 20.17 -16.96 -33.38
N ARG A 473 20.30 -15.63 -33.45
CA ARG A 473 20.84 -14.95 -34.65
C ARG A 473 22.30 -15.34 -34.91
N SER A 474 23.11 -15.52 -33.86
CA SER A 474 24.51 -15.98 -34.01
C SER A 474 24.62 -17.42 -34.54
N LEU A 475 23.55 -18.22 -34.46
CA LEU A 475 23.50 -19.56 -35.05
C LEU A 475 23.20 -19.53 -36.56
N GLY A 476 22.92 -18.36 -37.14
CA GLY A 476 22.50 -18.20 -38.54
C GLY A 476 20.99 -18.25 -38.75
N ILE A 477 20.17 -18.17 -37.70
CA ILE A 477 18.70 -18.13 -37.83
C ILE A 477 18.27 -16.72 -38.22
N TYR A 478 17.60 -16.60 -39.37
CA TYR A 478 17.06 -15.35 -39.88
C TYR A 478 15.92 -14.81 -39.01
N HIS A 479 15.72 -13.50 -39.04
CA HIS A 479 14.81 -12.78 -38.15
C HIS A 479 13.35 -13.27 -38.22
N LEU A 480 12.77 -13.38 -39.41
CA LEU A 480 11.39 -13.87 -39.57
C LEU A 480 11.24 -15.35 -39.21
N VAL A 481 12.25 -16.16 -39.52
CA VAL A 481 12.27 -17.59 -39.17
C VAL A 481 12.32 -17.76 -37.64
N LEU A 482 13.12 -16.95 -36.94
CA LEU A 482 13.11 -16.93 -35.48
C LEU A 482 11.72 -16.54 -34.95
N GLY A 483 11.06 -15.58 -35.59
CA GLY A 483 9.68 -15.20 -35.30
C GLY A 483 8.72 -16.38 -35.33
N GLN A 484 8.76 -17.18 -36.40
CA GLN A 484 7.96 -18.40 -36.55
C GLN A 484 8.31 -19.43 -35.46
N MET A 485 9.59 -19.64 -35.19
CA MET A 485 10.02 -20.54 -34.11
C MET A 485 9.49 -20.10 -32.74
N VAL A 486 9.45 -18.80 -32.47
CA VAL A 486 8.88 -18.23 -31.24
C VAL A 486 7.36 -18.32 -31.23
N ALA A 487 6.69 -18.13 -32.37
CA ALA A 487 5.24 -18.32 -32.51
C ALA A 487 4.80 -19.76 -32.18
N ASP A 488 5.60 -20.74 -32.59
CA ASP A 488 5.34 -22.16 -32.34
C ASP A 488 5.76 -22.62 -30.94
N PHE A 489 6.83 -22.04 -30.40
CA PHE A 489 7.34 -22.38 -29.07
C PHE A 489 7.87 -21.14 -28.32
N PRO A 490 6.98 -20.30 -27.74
CA PRO A 490 7.37 -19.04 -27.08
C PRO A 490 8.38 -19.19 -25.94
N THR A 491 8.31 -20.32 -25.22
CA THR A 491 9.22 -20.64 -24.10
C THR A 491 10.68 -20.73 -24.54
N LEU A 492 10.95 -20.83 -25.85
CA LEU A 492 12.29 -20.75 -26.43
C LEU A 492 13.10 -19.56 -25.90
N LEU A 493 12.49 -18.38 -25.76
CA LEU A 493 13.16 -17.16 -25.28
C LEU A 493 13.36 -17.10 -23.76
N ARG A 494 12.78 -18.06 -23.02
CA ARG A 494 12.92 -18.15 -21.56
C ARG A 494 14.02 -19.10 -21.10
N TYR A 495 14.57 -19.93 -21.98
CA TYR A 495 15.74 -20.74 -21.64
C TYR A 495 17.00 -19.89 -21.48
N ASN A 496 17.89 -20.30 -20.57
CA ASN A 496 19.21 -19.67 -20.44
C ASN A 496 20.08 -20.11 -21.61
N VAL A 497 20.80 -19.17 -22.21
CA VAL A 497 21.69 -19.44 -23.36
C VAL A 497 22.74 -20.50 -23.00
N ASP A 498 23.20 -20.52 -21.75
CA ASP A 498 24.17 -21.51 -21.24
C ASP A 498 23.62 -22.94 -21.23
N VAL A 499 22.30 -23.10 -21.14
CA VAL A 499 21.62 -24.41 -21.23
C VAL A 499 21.32 -24.78 -22.68
N LEU A 500 21.06 -23.78 -23.53
CA LEU A 500 20.80 -24.00 -24.97
C LEU A 500 22.08 -24.40 -25.72
N ARG A 501 23.21 -23.79 -25.37
CA ARG A 501 24.48 -23.94 -26.09
C ARG A 501 25.00 -25.39 -26.13
N PRO A 502 25.08 -26.14 -25.03
CA PRO A 502 25.50 -27.55 -25.06
C PRO A 502 24.57 -28.41 -25.92
N LYS A 503 23.25 -28.20 -25.82
CA LYS A 503 22.26 -28.94 -26.63
C LYS A 503 22.45 -28.70 -28.12
N TYR A 504 22.67 -27.44 -28.52
CA TYR A 504 22.96 -27.10 -29.92
C TYR A 504 24.30 -27.67 -30.40
N GLN A 505 25.34 -27.59 -29.56
CA GLN A 505 26.65 -28.17 -29.87
C GLN A 505 26.56 -29.68 -30.08
N TYR A 506 25.81 -30.39 -29.23
CA TYR A 506 25.57 -31.82 -29.40
C TYR A 506 24.84 -32.12 -30.72
N LEU A 507 23.78 -31.38 -31.04
CA LEU A 507 23.05 -31.52 -32.30
C LEU A 507 23.96 -31.37 -33.54
N ARG A 508 24.83 -30.34 -33.54
CA ARG A 508 25.68 -30.03 -34.70
C ARG A 508 26.94 -30.89 -34.77
N ARG A 509 27.61 -31.14 -33.64
CA ARG A 509 28.93 -31.79 -33.60
C ARG A 509 28.86 -33.30 -33.39
N VAL A 510 27.90 -33.77 -32.60
CA VAL A 510 27.80 -35.19 -32.23
C VAL A 510 26.72 -35.90 -33.07
N MET A 511 25.53 -35.31 -33.20
CA MET A 511 24.47 -35.88 -34.04
C MET A 511 24.63 -35.55 -35.53
N VAL A 512 25.52 -34.60 -35.86
CA VAL A 512 25.83 -34.14 -37.22
C VAL A 512 24.55 -33.77 -38.00
N ARG A 513 23.61 -33.06 -37.35
CA ARG A 513 22.33 -32.65 -37.95
C ARG A 513 22.36 -31.23 -38.49
N PRO A 514 21.66 -30.90 -39.58
CA PRO A 514 21.56 -29.54 -40.10
C PRO A 514 20.82 -28.61 -39.13
N LEU A 515 21.06 -27.30 -39.22
CA LEU A 515 20.31 -26.29 -38.47
C LEU A 515 18.80 -26.34 -38.79
N LYS A 516 18.43 -26.76 -40.01
CA LYS A 516 17.05 -26.91 -40.44
C LYS A 516 16.23 -27.81 -39.51
N ASP A 517 16.81 -28.89 -39.00
CA ASP A 517 16.13 -29.79 -38.06
C ASP A 517 15.71 -29.07 -36.77
N LEU A 518 16.50 -28.09 -36.33
CA LEU A 518 16.19 -27.27 -35.17
C LEU A 518 15.10 -26.24 -35.46
N ILE A 519 15.12 -25.65 -36.66
CA ILE A 519 14.11 -24.68 -37.10
C ILE A 519 12.75 -25.38 -37.21
N GLU A 520 12.70 -26.58 -37.80
CA GLU A 520 11.47 -27.37 -37.92
C GLU A 520 10.97 -27.91 -36.56
N PHE A 521 11.84 -28.04 -35.56
CA PHE A 521 11.48 -28.54 -34.24
C PHE A 521 12.17 -27.77 -33.10
N PRO A 522 11.76 -26.51 -32.81
CA PRO A 522 12.39 -25.68 -31.78
C PRO A 522 12.26 -26.28 -30.37
N ARG A 523 11.24 -27.12 -30.17
CA ARG A 523 10.98 -27.87 -28.93
C ARG A 523 12.11 -28.85 -28.59
N PHE A 524 13.06 -29.11 -29.50
CA PHE A 524 14.33 -29.78 -29.21
C PHE A 524 14.97 -29.29 -27.90
N PHE A 525 14.99 -27.97 -27.67
CA PHE A 525 15.61 -27.38 -26.48
C PHE A 525 14.87 -27.67 -25.16
N SER A 526 13.62 -28.11 -25.22
CA SER A 526 12.85 -28.46 -24.02
C SER A 526 13.27 -29.80 -23.40
N TYR A 527 13.88 -30.69 -24.19
CA TYR A 527 14.29 -32.01 -23.74
C TYR A 527 15.64 -31.96 -23.01
N SER A 528 15.81 -32.82 -22.01
CA SER A 528 17.10 -32.97 -21.31
C SER A 528 18.16 -33.51 -22.28
N LEU A 529 19.38 -32.96 -22.20
CA LEU A 529 20.50 -33.44 -23.00
C LEU A 529 20.84 -34.87 -22.56
N GLU A 530 21.27 -35.02 -21.32
CA GLU A 530 21.79 -36.26 -20.73
C GLU A 530 20.75 -37.38 -20.63
N HIS A 531 19.49 -37.03 -20.31
CA HIS A 531 18.47 -38.04 -20.02
C HIS A 531 17.52 -38.34 -21.17
N ARG A 532 17.49 -37.53 -22.24
CA ARG A 532 16.56 -37.74 -23.36
C ARG A 532 17.24 -37.69 -24.72
N ILE A 533 17.98 -36.62 -25.01
CA ILE A 533 18.58 -36.42 -26.34
C ILE A 533 19.71 -37.43 -26.56
N GLU A 534 20.66 -37.53 -25.64
CA GLU A 534 21.82 -38.42 -25.81
C GLU A 534 21.47 -39.90 -25.82
N PRO A 535 20.66 -40.44 -24.87
CA PRO A 535 20.36 -41.87 -24.84
C PRO A 535 19.62 -42.32 -26.10
N ARG A 536 18.61 -41.55 -26.53
CA ARG A 536 17.87 -41.87 -27.76
C ARG A 536 18.74 -41.74 -29.00
N HIS A 537 19.70 -40.79 -29.02
CA HIS A 537 20.64 -40.69 -30.13
C HIS A 537 21.52 -41.94 -30.22
N LYS A 538 22.06 -42.40 -29.10
CA LYS A 538 22.90 -43.61 -29.02
C LYS A 538 22.15 -44.85 -29.50
N VAL A 539 20.89 -45.02 -29.11
CA VAL A 539 20.04 -46.13 -29.58
C VAL A 539 19.85 -46.10 -31.10
N LEU A 540 19.59 -44.92 -31.67
CA LEU A 540 19.44 -44.78 -33.13
C LEU A 540 20.74 -45.09 -33.88
N VAL A 541 21.88 -44.64 -33.36
CA VAL A 541 23.20 -44.94 -33.94
C VAL A 541 23.51 -46.44 -33.87
N ALA A 542 23.30 -47.07 -32.71
CA ALA A 542 23.53 -48.50 -32.51
C ALA A 542 22.70 -49.36 -33.49
N ASN A 543 21.46 -48.95 -33.73
CA ASN A 543 20.57 -49.64 -34.66
C ASN A 543 20.71 -49.16 -36.12
N ARG A 544 21.62 -48.23 -36.43
CA ARG A 544 21.82 -47.62 -37.76
C ARG A 544 20.54 -47.03 -38.37
N ILE A 545 19.74 -46.37 -37.54
CA ILE A 545 18.48 -45.74 -37.95
C ILE A 545 18.65 -44.22 -37.97
N ASN A 546 18.07 -43.58 -38.99
CA ASN A 546 17.93 -42.14 -39.04
C ASN A 546 16.44 -41.75 -38.93
N MET A 547 16.11 -40.90 -37.96
CA MET A 547 14.75 -40.42 -37.73
C MET A 547 14.75 -38.91 -37.43
N LYS A 548 13.70 -38.19 -37.87
CA LYS A 548 13.54 -36.75 -37.58
C LYS A 548 13.40 -36.51 -36.06
N LEU A 549 13.89 -35.38 -35.58
CA LEU A 549 13.86 -35.01 -34.14
C LEU A 549 12.44 -35.04 -33.55
N ARG A 550 11.44 -34.62 -34.34
CA ARG A 550 10.02 -34.60 -33.97
C ARG A 550 9.45 -35.98 -33.64
N TYR A 551 10.06 -37.04 -34.17
CA TYR A 551 9.69 -38.41 -33.84
C TYR A 551 10.64 -38.95 -32.77
N MET A 552 11.93 -38.67 -32.85
CA MET A 552 12.92 -39.16 -31.89
C MET A 552 12.63 -38.78 -30.43
N LEU A 553 12.27 -37.52 -30.16
CA LEU A 553 12.29 -36.97 -28.79
C LEU A 553 10.97 -37.03 -28.02
N PRO A 554 9.78 -36.86 -28.65
CA PRO A 554 8.52 -37.02 -27.95
C PRO A 554 8.19 -38.48 -27.61
N GLY A 555 7.23 -38.67 -26.70
CA GLY A 555 6.66 -39.96 -26.32
C GLY A 555 7.40 -40.69 -25.20
N SER A 556 6.81 -41.80 -24.74
CA SER A 556 7.42 -42.67 -23.73
C SER A 556 8.65 -43.40 -24.29
N ASP A 557 9.45 -44.02 -23.42
CA ASP A 557 10.61 -44.79 -23.88
C ASP A 557 10.19 -46.12 -24.54
N GLU A 558 9.02 -46.66 -24.18
CA GLU A 558 8.41 -47.82 -24.85
C GLU A 558 7.94 -47.48 -26.27
N GLU A 559 7.20 -46.37 -26.45
CA GLU A 559 6.78 -45.89 -27.77
C GLU A 559 7.98 -45.61 -28.68
N PHE A 560 9.05 -45.06 -28.09
CA PHE A 560 10.29 -44.84 -28.82
C PHE A 560 10.96 -46.17 -29.20
N ALA A 561 11.07 -47.12 -28.28
CA ALA A 561 11.64 -48.44 -28.54
C ALA A 561 10.86 -49.21 -29.61
N GLN A 562 9.53 -49.15 -29.57
CA GLN A 562 8.66 -49.74 -30.60
C GLN A 562 8.94 -49.12 -31.98
N ARG A 563 9.01 -47.79 -32.08
CA ARG A 563 9.34 -47.11 -33.35
C ARG A 563 10.72 -47.46 -33.88
N VAL A 564 11.68 -47.69 -32.98
CA VAL A 564 13.02 -48.19 -33.35
C VAL A 564 12.91 -49.61 -33.88
N GLN A 565 12.22 -50.50 -33.18
CA GLN A 565 12.03 -51.90 -33.56
C GLN A 565 11.36 -52.03 -34.94
N GLU A 566 10.25 -51.31 -35.15
CA GLU A 566 9.55 -51.26 -36.44
C GLU A 566 10.46 -50.75 -37.57
N ALA A 567 11.36 -49.80 -37.28
CA ALA A 567 12.32 -49.32 -38.25
C ALA A 567 13.45 -50.32 -38.54
N VAL A 568 13.91 -51.08 -37.54
CA VAL A 568 14.86 -52.18 -37.73
C VAL A 568 14.23 -53.26 -38.60
N GLU A 569 13.00 -53.68 -38.30
CA GLU A 569 12.27 -54.72 -39.05
C GLU A 569 11.96 -54.28 -40.48
N ARG A 570 11.58 -53.02 -40.70
CA ARG A 570 11.36 -52.47 -42.04
C ARG A 570 12.64 -52.50 -42.87
N ARG A 571 13.79 -52.18 -42.26
CA ARG A 571 15.08 -52.29 -42.94
C ARG A 571 15.43 -53.75 -43.23
N ALA A 572 15.26 -54.65 -42.26
CA ALA A 572 15.55 -56.07 -42.44
C ALA A 572 14.73 -56.68 -43.60
N ARG A 573 13.44 -56.34 -43.69
CA ARG A 573 12.59 -56.75 -44.83
C ARG A 573 13.08 -56.22 -46.17
N PHE A 574 13.49 -54.95 -46.21
CA PHE A 574 14.06 -54.34 -47.41
C PHE A 574 15.39 -55.01 -47.83
N GLU A 575 16.27 -55.31 -46.86
CA GLU A 575 17.54 -56.00 -47.10
C GLU A 575 17.36 -57.47 -47.53
N ALA A 576 16.28 -58.13 -47.09
CA ALA A 576 15.95 -59.51 -47.46
C ALA A 576 15.33 -59.67 -48.87
N GLY A 577 15.11 -58.57 -49.60
CA GLY A 577 14.60 -58.62 -50.98
C GLY A 577 13.10 -58.89 -51.11
N GLU A 578 12.34 -58.81 -50.01
CA GLU A 578 10.88 -58.86 -50.04
C GLU A 578 10.32 -57.51 -50.52
N ALA A 579 10.42 -57.24 -51.82
CA ALA A 579 9.66 -56.17 -52.45
C ALA A 579 8.20 -56.62 -52.60
N THR A 580 7.35 -56.30 -51.63
CA THR A 580 5.91 -56.25 -51.87
C THR A 580 5.60 -55.08 -52.80
N PRO A 581 4.79 -55.25 -53.86
CA PRO A 581 4.48 -54.16 -54.79
C PRO A 581 3.73 -53.05 -54.04
N GLU A 582 4.00 -51.82 -54.48
CA GLU A 582 3.34 -50.60 -54.02
C GLU A 582 1.82 -50.76 -54.02
N THR A 583 1.20 -50.80 -52.83
CA THR A 583 -0.14 -50.24 -52.67
C THR A 583 0.02 -48.76 -52.36
N SER A 584 -0.28 -47.95 -53.37
CA SER A 584 -0.68 -46.56 -53.24
C SER A 584 -1.78 -46.42 -52.18
N GLY A 585 -1.37 -46.07 -50.97
CA GLY A 585 -2.25 -45.73 -49.87
C GLY A 585 -1.56 -44.70 -49.00
N ALA A 586 -1.90 -43.43 -49.22
CA ALA A 586 -1.49 -42.34 -48.35
C ALA A 586 -1.82 -42.67 -46.87
N PRO A 587 -0.99 -42.27 -45.89
CA PRO A 587 -1.37 -42.40 -44.50
C PRO A 587 -2.51 -41.42 -44.22
N GLU A 588 -3.71 -41.96 -44.02
CA GLU A 588 -4.83 -41.23 -43.45
C GLU A 588 -4.40 -40.62 -42.10
N THR A 589 -4.41 -39.29 -42.05
CA THR A 589 -4.47 -38.53 -40.81
C THR A 589 -5.79 -38.86 -40.10
N PRO A 590 -5.82 -39.11 -38.78
CA PRO A 590 -7.09 -39.26 -38.08
C PRO A 590 -7.70 -37.87 -37.88
N SER A 591 -8.61 -37.48 -38.78
CA SER A 591 -9.53 -36.36 -38.57
C SER A 591 -10.90 -36.90 -38.14
N GLY A 592 -11.25 -36.69 -36.88
CA GLY A 592 -12.63 -36.73 -36.41
C GLY A 592 -13.28 -35.35 -36.54
N ASN A 593 -14.27 -35.26 -37.44
CA ASN A 593 -15.47 -34.40 -37.52
C ASN A 593 -15.51 -33.04 -36.78
N GLY A 594 -16.00 -31.93 -37.37
CA GLY A 594 -16.64 -31.72 -38.67
C GLY A 594 -17.23 -30.30 -38.81
N ASN A 595 -17.53 -29.95 -40.08
CA ASN A 595 -18.43 -28.91 -40.63
C ASN A 595 -18.13 -27.41 -40.35
N GLY A 596 -18.00 -26.52 -41.34
CA GLY A 596 -18.06 -26.64 -42.80
C GLY A 596 -18.05 -25.26 -43.52
N VAL A 597 -18.04 -25.33 -44.88
CA VAL A 597 -18.44 -24.30 -45.88
C VAL A 597 -17.50 -23.08 -46.06
N ALA A 598 -16.98 -22.66 -47.23
CA ALA A 598 -16.97 -23.11 -48.63
C ALA A 598 -15.93 -22.31 -49.46
N ALA A 599 -15.51 -22.90 -50.60
CA ALA A 599 -15.14 -22.33 -51.92
C ALA A 599 -14.06 -21.22 -52.06
N ALA A 600 -13.18 -21.17 -53.06
CA ALA A 600 -12.78 -22.05 -54.17
C ALA A 600 -11.51 -21.48 -54.84
N ALA A 601 -10.67 -22.40 -55.36
CA ALA A 601 -9.78 -22.35 -56.53
C ALA A 601 -9.31 -21.00 -57.15
N ALA A 602 -7.99 -20.88 -57.35
CA ALA A 602 -7.35 -21.15 -58.65
C ALA A 602 -5.86 -20.75 -58.63
N CYS A 603 -4.97 -21.72 -58.84
CA CYS A 603 -3.62 -21.49 -59.35
C CYS A 603 -3.64 -21.71 -60.87
N GLN A 604 -2.98 -20.83 -61.61
CA GLN A 604 -2.45 -21.16 -62.92
C GLN A 604 -0.99 -20.73 -63.00
N GLU A 605 -0.21 -21.66 -63.53
CA GLU A 605 1.21 -21.64 -63.84
C GLU A 605 1.60 -20.50 -64.78
N MET A 606 2.85 -20.04 -64.68
CA MET A 606 3.69 -19.92 -65.87
C MET A 606 5.17 -19.77 -65.49
N GLU A 607 5.96 -20.61 -66.14
CA GLU A 607 7.42 -20.64 -66.20
C GLU A 607 8.02 -19.40 -66.89
N ALA A 608 9.35 -19.26 -66.70
CA ALA A 608 10.33 -18.50 -67.49
C ALA A 608 10.25 -16.95 -67.44
N ASP A 609 11.15 -16.32 -66.69
CA ASP A 609 12.53 -15.92 -67.08
C ASP A 609 13.35 -15.51 -65.84
#